data_AF-A0A536GKB0-F1
#
_entry.id   AF-A0A536GKB0-F1
#
_cell.length_a   1.000
_cell.length_b   1.000
_cell.length_c   1.000
_cell.angle_alpha   90.00
_cell.angle_beta   90.00
_cell.angle_gamma   90.00
#
_symmetry.space_group_name_H-M   'P 1'
#
loop_
_entity.id
_entity.type
_entity.pdbx_description
1 polymer ?
#
loop_
_entity_poly.entity_id
_entity_poly.type
_entity_poly.pdbx_seq_one_letter_code
_entity_poly.pdbx_strand_id
1 'polypeptide(L)'
;MDDERWEQGMPVLDRQAVAAPRTGRASAAALPPSLQGLPPRSVPETAPTPLQKHYVLLSVPVLVLGAIAITALEAGAPLGSPLIKVCVLIAAPLLVVTTSDALVRIWRSAWAWMPVDRMKGLFRLAWVAASVVGLAALVAAALAALFA
;
A
#
# COMPACT_ATOMS: atom_id res chain seq x y z
N MET A 1 0.70 19.99 21.76
CA MET A 1 0.79 18.78 22.62
C MET A 1 -0.32 17.79 22.25
N ASP A 2 -1.29 18.19 21.43
CA ASP A 2 -2.31 17.30 20.86
C ASP A 2 -1.89 16.82 19.47
N ASP A 3 -1.40 15.59 19.36
CA ASP A 3 -1.28 14.93 18.06
C ASP A 3 -2.68 14.49 17.63
N GLU A 4 -3.24 15.07 16.57
CA GLU A 4 -4.58 14.73 16.03
C GLU A 4 -4.74 13.24 15.68
N ARG A 5 -3.62 12.51 15.61
CA ARG A 5 -3.57 11.07 15.32
C ARG A 5 -3.45 10.21 16.58
N TRP A 6 -3.44 10.82 17.76
CA TRP A 6 -3.45 10.12 19.03
C TRP A 6 -4.90 9.86 19.45
N GLU A 7 -5.22 8.60 19.74
CA GLU A 7 -6.53 8.19 20.22
C GLU A 7 -6.44 7.73 21.68
N GLN A 8 -7.54 7.89 22.43
CA GLN A 8 -7.62 7.55 23.84
C GLN A 8 -7.27 6.05 24.05
N GLY A 9 -6.19 5.79 24.79
CA GLY A 9 -5.69 4.43 25.08
C GLY A 9 -4.40 4.05 24.32
N MET A 10 -3.95 4.87 23.36
CA MET A 10 -2.63 4.67 22.73
C MET A 10 -1.49 5.13 23.64
N PRO A 11 -0.40 4.37 23.79
CA PRO A 11 0.80 4.86 24.46
C PRO A 11 1.31 6.11 23.74
N VAL A 12 1.70 7.12 24.51
CA VAL A 12 2.30 8.35 23.98
C VAL A 12 3.67 7.98 23.42
N LEU A 13 3.79 7.97 22.10
CA LEU A 13 5.03 7.69 21.40
C LEU A 13 5.81 9.00 21.23
N ASP A 14 7.09 9.00 21.60
CA ASP A 14 8.03 10.07 21.23
C ASP A 14 8.24 10.04 19.72
N ARG A 15 7.36 10.77 19.01
CA ARG A 15 7.42 10.88 17.56
C ARG A 15 8.37 12.02 17.20
N GLN A 16 9.18 11.78 16.16
CA GLN A 16 9.82 12.89 15.47
C GLN A 16 8.75 13.90 15.03
N ALA A 17 8.99 15.19 15.29
CA ALA A 17 8.08 16.25 14.91
C ALA A 17 7.81 16.16 13.40
N VAL A 18 6.54 15.90 13.05
CA VAL A 18 6.12 15.90 11.65
C VAL A 18 6.13 17.35 11.19
N ALA A 19 6.98 17.67 10.22
CA ALA A 19 6.96 18.98 9.60
C ALA A 19 5.54 19.23 9.03
N ALA A 20 4.89 20.29 9.51
CA ALA A 20 3.55 20.66 9.08
C ALA A 20 3.45 20.75 7.54
N PRO A 21 2.28 20.47 6.94
CA PRO A 21 2.11 20.53 5.49
C PRO A 21 2.38 21.96 5.01
N ARG A 22 3.54 22.18 4.37
CA ARG A 22 3.90 23.49 3.84
C ARG A 22 3.21 23.70 2.51
N THR A 23 2.07 24.38 2.55
CA THR A 23 1.35 24.85 1.37
C THR A 23 2.14 25.95 0.66
N GLY A 24 2.58 25.70 -0.57
CA GLY A 24 3.02 26.73 -1.52
C GLY A 24 4.52 27.07 -1.55
N ARG A 25 4.90 27.87 -2.57
CA ARG A 25 6.26 28.35 -2.90
C ARG A 25 7.09 28.87 -1.72
N ALA A 26 6.46 29.22 -0.59
CA ALA A 26 7.12 29.58 0.66
C ALA A 26 7.93 28.44 1.32
N SER A 27 7.76 27.18 0.88
CA SER A 27 8.49 26.05 1.46
C SER A 27 9.99 26.02 1.16
N ALA A 28 10.47 26.70 0.10
CA ALA A 28 11.90 26.73 -0.22
C ALA A 28 12.70 27.65 0.73
N ALA A 29 12.10 28.74 1.19
CA ALA A 29 12.74 29.72 2.08
C ALA A 29 12.80 29.28 3.55
N ALA A 30 12.00 28.28 3.94
CA ALA A 30 11.89 27.82 5.33
C ALA A 30 12.58 26.46 5.59
N LEU A 31 13.35 25.98 4.62
CA LEU A 31 14.24 24.83 4.78
C LEU A 31 15.58 25.30 5.39
N PRO A 32 16.23 24.49 6.26
CA PRO A 32 17.61 24.73 6.63
C PRO A 32 18.46 24.97 5.38
N PRO A 33 19.48 25.85 5.41
CA PRO A 33 20.29 26.19 4.24
C PRO A 33 20.84 24.95 3.50
N SER A 34 21.16 23.88 4.23
CA SER A 34 21.63 22.60 3.69
C SER A 34 20.60 21.84 2.85
N LEU A 35 19.31 22.13 3.00
CA LEU A 35 18.20 21.49 2.28
C LEU A 35 17.56 22.41 1.24
N GLN A 36 17.96 23.69 1.19
CA GLN A 36 17.49 24.63 0.18
C GLN A 36 18.02 24.21 -1.20
N GLY A 37 17.15 24.17 -2.21
CA GLY A 37 17.51 23.77 -3.57
C GLY A 37 17.61 22.26 -3.82
N LEU A 38 17.49 21.41 -2.79
CA LEU A 38 17.40 19.96 -3.00
C LEU A 38 16.07 19.62 -3.69
N PRO A 39 16.08 18.61 -4.60
CA PRO A 39 14.85 18.15 -5.22
C PRO A 39 13.88 17.68 -4.13
N PRO A 40 12.58 17.98 -4.25
CA PRO A 40 11.59 17.58 -3.26
C PRO A 40 11.67 16.07 -3.00
N ARG A 41 11.59 15.69 -1.73
CA ARG A 41 11.68 14.29 -1.28
C ARG A 41 10.33 13.58 -1.34
N SER A 42 9.24 14.31 -1.06
CA SER A 42 7.87 13.80 -1.06
C SER A 42 6.91 14.86 -1.56
N VAL A 43 5.79 14.41 -2.12
CA VAL A 43 4.63 15.26 -2.44
C VAL A 43 3.56 14.97 -1.39
N PRO A 44 2.97 15.99 -0.74
CA PRO A 44 1.93 15.79 0.27
C PRO A 44 0.75 14.98 -0.28
N GLU A 45 0.26 14.01 0.51
CA GLU A 45 -0.96 13.26 0.20
C GLU A 45 -2.17 14.08 0.68
N THR A 46 -2.97 14.58 -0.26
CA THR A 46 -4.11 15.47 0.02
C THR A 46 -5.46 14.74 0.07
N ALA A 47 -5.50 13.48 -0.35
CA ALA A 47 -6.73 12.68 -0.42
C ALA A 47 -6.42 11.20 -0.11
N PRO A 48 -6.21 10.85 1.18
CA PRO A 48 -5.95 9.48 1.60
C PRO A 48 -7.13 8.58 1.26
N THR A 49 -6.87 7.31 0.94
CA THR A 49 -7.94 6.34 0.70
C THR A 49 -8.52 5.84 2.03
N PRO A 50 -9.81 5.47 2.08
CA PRO A 50 -10.44 5.02 3.32
C PRO A 50 -9.81 3.72 3.87
N LEU A 51 -9.27 2.87 2.99
CA LEU A 51 -8.63 1.61 3.37
C LEU A 51 -7.19 1.80 3.86
N GLN A 52 -6.55 2.94 3.60
CA GLN A 52 -5.17 3.21 4.01
C GLN A 52 -4.94 3.00 5.52
N LYS A 53 -5.91 3.40 6.35
CA LYS A 53 -5.84 3.23 7.82
C LYS A 53 -5.96 1.77 8.25
N HIS A 54 -6.66 0.95 7.46
CA HIS A 54 -6.98 -0.44 7.76
C HIS A 54 -6.07 -1.43 7.03
N TYR A 55 -5.14 -0.95 6.20
CA TYR A 55 -4.31 -1.79 5.34
C TYR A 55 -3.64 -2.94 6.10
N VAL A 56 -3.01 -2.64 7.24
CA VAL A 56 -2.36 -3.66 8.08
C VAL A 56 -3.36 -4.69 8.60
N LEU A 57 -4.50 -4.24 9.12
CA LEU A 57 -5.55 -5.12 9.65
C LEU A 57 -6.13 -6.05 8.58
N LEU A 58 -6.24 -5.57 7.34
CA LEU A 58 -6.70 -6.35 6.20
C LEU A 58 -5.62 -7.29 5.65
N SER A 59 -4.35 -6.92 5.72
CA SER A 59 -3.23 -7.73 5.22
C SER A 59 -2.82 -8.87 6.16
N VAL A 60 -3.00 -8.74 7.48
CA VAL A 60 -2.62 -9.79 8.43
C VAL A 60 -3.33 -11.12 8.16
N PRO A 61 -4.67 -11.17 8.00
CA PRO A 61 -5.37 -12.41 7.65
C PRO A 61 -4.88 -13.02 6.33
N VAL A 62 -4.61 -12.18 5.33
CA VAL A 62 -4.07 -12.62 4.04
C VAL A 62 -2.72 -13.31 4.22
N LEU A 63 -1.81 -12.72 5.01
CA LEU A 63 -0.50 -13.29 5.29
C LEU A 63 -0.62 -14.64 6.01
N VAL A 64 -1.45 -14.72 7.05
CA VAL A 64 -1.64 -15.95 7.84
C VAL A 64 -2.23 -17.07 6.98
N LEU A 65 -3.31 -16.79 6.25
CA LEU A 65 -3.94 -17.77 5.36
C LEU A 65 -3.02 -18.18 4.20
N GLY A 66 -2.25 -17.24 3.67
CA GLY A 66 -1.23 -17.52 2.66
C GLY A 66 -0.16 -18.47 3.19
N ALA A 67 0.37 -18.21 4.39
CA ALA A 67 1.34 -19.08 5.04
C ALA A 67 0.77 -20.49 5.27
N ILE A 68 -0.45 -20.60 5.80
CA ILE A 68 -1.13 -21.90 6.00
C ILE A 68 -1.29 -22.65 4.67
N ALA A 69 -1.77 -21.98 3.61
CA ALA A 69 -1.98 -22.60 2.31
C ALA A 69 -0.66 -23.08 1.68
N ILE A 70 0.39 -22.25 1.72
CA ILE A 70 1.72 -22.61 1.22
C ILE A 70 2.27 -23.80 2.01
N THR A 71 2.22 -23.77 3.34
CA THR A 71 2.70 -24.89 4.18
C THR A 71 1.92 -26.17 3.91
N ALA A 72 0.60 -26.10 3.71
CA ALA A 72 -0.19 -27.27 3.38
C ALA A 72 0.19 -27.87 2.02
N LEU A 73 0.41 -27.02 1.00
CA LEU A 73 0.89 -27.44 -0.32
C LEU A 73 2.26 -28.12 -0.24
N GLU A 74 3.20 -27.53 0.50
CA GLU A 74 4.54 -28.10 0.72
C GLU A 74 4.49 -29.42 1.52
N ALA A 75 3.50 -29.58 2.38
CA ALA A 75 3.23 -30.84 3.09
C ALA A 75 2.52 -31.90 2.23
N GLY A 76 2.26 -31.61 0.94
CA GLY A 76 1.66 -32.54 -0.02
C GLY A 76 0.14 -32.48 -0.12
N ALA A 77 -0.52 -31.48 0.48
CA ALA A 77 -1.96 -31.30 0.29
C ALA A 77 -2.26 -30.94 -1.18
N PRO A 78 -3.24 -31.57 -1.84
CA PRO A 78 -3.60 -31.23 -3.22
C PRO A 78 -4.31 -29.88 -3.28
N LEU A 79 -4.19 -29.16 -4.41
CA LEU A 79 -4.89 -27.88 -4.64
C LEU A 79 -6.42 -27.96 -4.40
N GLY A 80 -7.02 -29.12 -4.69
CA GLY A 80 -8.44 -29.37 -4.45
C GLY A 80 -8.85 -29.49 -2.97
N SER A 81 -7.88 -29.47 -2.03
CA SER A 81 -8.13 -29.59 -0.60
C SER A 81 -9.06 -28.49 -0.08
N PRO A 82 -10.08 -28.82 0.74
CA PRO A 82 -11.00 -27.83 1.28
C PRO A 82 -10.28 -26.77 2.12
N LEU A 83 -9.18 -27.13 2.80
CA LEU A 83 -8.35 -26.19 3.54
C LEU A 83 -7.79 -25.08 2.63
N ILE A 84 -7.21 -25.47 1.49
CA ILE A 84 -6.64 -24.54 0.52
C ILE A 84 -7.75 -23.68 -0.09
N LYS A 85 -8.88 -24.28 -0.46
CA LYS A 85 -10.03 -23.53 -1.00
C LYS A 85 -10.54 -22.47 -0.04
N VAL A 86 -10.69 -22.79 1.25
CA VAL A 86 -11.10 -21.80 2.27
C VAL A 86 -10.06 -20.70 2.43
N CYS A 87 -8.77 -21.04 2.46
CA CYS A 87 -7.70 -20.05 2.54
C CYS A 87 -7.74 -19.08 1.34
N VAL A 88 -7.86 -19.61 0.11
CA VAL A 88 -7.95 -18.80 -1.12
C VAL A 88 -9.23 -17.96 -1.14
N LEU A 89 -10.38 -18.55 -0.76
CA LEU A 89 -11.68 -17.89 -0.78
C LEU A 89 -11.71 -16.64 0.11
N ILE A 90 -10.98 -16.63 1.23
CA ILE A 90 -10.92 -15.49 2.15
C ILE A 90 -9.75 -14.57 1.80
N ALA A 91 -8.55 -15.12 1.57
CA ALA A 91 -7.34 -14.32 1.37
C ALA A 91 -7.36 -13.58 0.03
N ALA A 92 -7.82 -14.21 -1.05
CA ALA A 92 -7.77 -13.61 -2.37
C ALA A 92 -8.62 -12.33 -2.49
N PRO A 93 -9.90 -12.29 -2.04
CA PRO A 93 -10.68 -11.05 -2.06
C PRO A 93 -10.06 -9.93 -1.24
N LEU A 94 -9.56 -10.24 -0.04
CA LEU A 94 -8.88 -9.26 0.80
C LEU A 94 -7.63 -8.69 0.11
N LEU A 95 -6.82 -9.57 -0.48
CA LEU A 95 -5.62 -9.18 -1.20
C LEU A 95 -5.93 -8.36 -2.47
N VAL A 96 -7.00 -8.70 -3.19
CA VAL A 96 -7.50 -7.91 -4.33
C VAL A 96 -7.89 -6.51 -3.87
N VAL A 97 -8.64 -6.38 -2.78
CA VAL A 97 -9.08 -5.09 -2.24
C VAL A 97 -7.90 -4.23 -1.80
N THR A 98 -6.97 -4.79 -1.01
CA THR A 98 -5.80 -4.03 -0.52
C THR A 98 -4.84 -3.65 -1.65
N THR A 99 -4.67 -4.52 -2.64
CA THR A 99 -3.81 -4.24 -3.81
C THR A 99 -4.45 -3.19 -4.71
N SER A 100 -5.77 -3.23 -4.89
CA SER A 100 -6.51 -2.22 -5.65
C SER A 100 -6.42 -0.84 -4.99
N ASP A 101 -6.52 -0.78 -3.65
CA ASP A 101 -6.29 0.45 -2.89
C ASP A 101 -4.88 1.00 -3.09
N ALA A 102 -3.87 0.14 -2.97
CA ALA A 102 -2.47 0.51 -3.21
C ALA A 102 -2.25 1.01 -4.64
N LEU A 103 -2.87 0.38 -5.64
CA LEU A 103 -2.81 0.79 -7.03
C LEU A 103 -3.34 2.22 -7.23
N VAL A 104 -4.49 2.55 -6.64
CA VAL A 104 -5.07 3.91 -6.69
C VAL A 104 -4.12 4.92 -6.07
N ARG A 105 -3.47 4.59 -4.96
CA ARG A 105 -2.50 5.47 -4.29
C ARG A 105 -1.24 5.68 -5.14
N ILE A 106 -0.70 4.62 -5.75
CA ILE A 106 0.45 4.72 -6.65
C ILE A 106 0.09 5.56 -7.88
N TRP A 107 -1.09 5.36 -8.47
CA TRP A 107 -1.58 6.15 -9.59
C TRP A 107 -1.69 7.64 -9.26
N ARG A 108 -2.37 7.99 -8.15
CA ARG A 108 -2.48 9.38 -7.68
C ARG A 108 -1.11 10.00 -7.40
N SER A 109 -0.21 9.22 -6.78
CA SER A 109 1.17 9.63 -6.53
C SER A 109 1.92 9.91 -7.83
N ALA A 110 1.76 9.06 -8.85
CA ALA A 110 2.42 9.24 -10.14
C ALA A 110 2.04 10.58 -10.79
N TRP A 111 0.74 10.90 -10.83
CA TRP A 111 0.25 12.17 -11.39
C TRP A 111 0.70 13.38 -10.59
N ALA A 112 0.77 13.27 -9.26
CA ALA A 112 1.29 14.33 -8.41
C ALA A 112 2.79 14.63 -8.67
N TRP A 113 3.55 13.62 -9.13
CA TRP A 113 4.96 13.77 -9.50
C TRP A 113 5.20 14.30 -10.91
N MET A 114 4.28 14.09 -11.86
CA MET A 114 4.45 14.53 -13.25
C MET A 114 4.86 16.00 -13.45
N PRO A 115 4.28 16.99 -12.72
CA PRO A 115 4.69 18.39 -12.85
C PRO A 115 5.96 18.74 -12.06
N VAL A 116 6.43 17.87 -11.16
CA VAL A 116 7.58 18.11 -10.27
C VAL A 116 8.86 17.45 -10.80
N ASP A 117 8.77 16.16 -11.12
CA ASP A 117 9.86 15.34 -11.65
C ASP A 117 9.26 14.21 -12.50
N ARG A 118 9.40 14.33 -13.81
CA ARG A 118 8.80 13.41 -14.78
C ARG A 118 9.39 12.00 -14.68
N MET A 119 10.66 11.84 -14.32
CA MET A 119 11.27 10.51 -14.17
C MET A 119 10.66 9.77 -12.97
N LYS A 120 10.48 10.48 -11.85
CA LYS A 120 9.80 9.94 -10.66
C LYS A 120 8.33 9.62 -10.92
N GLY A 121 7.65 10.42 -11.75
CA GLY A 121 6.28 10.15 -12.21
C GLY A 121 6.18 8.89 -13.07
N LEU A 122 7.02 8.80 -14.11
CA LEU A 122 7.06 7.65 -15.03
C LEU A 122 7.43 6.34 -14.33
N PHE A 123 8.39 6.37 -13.39
CA PHE A 123 8.73 5.21 -12.59
C PHE A 123 7.53 4.67 -11.80
N ARG A 124 6.69 5.55 -11.24
CA ARG A 124 5.46 5.15 -10.55
C ARG A 124 4.41 4.62 -11.52
N LEU A 125 4.29 5.17 -12.72
CA LEU A 125 3.39 4.62 -13.76
C LEU A 125 3.82 3.21 -14.20
N ALA A 126 5.12 2.93 -14.27
CA ALA A 126 5.61 1.56 -14.50
C ALA A 126 5.15 0.61 -13.39
N TRP A 127 5.17 1.06 -12.13
CA TRP A 127 4.60 0.30 -11.01
C TRP A 127 3.09 0.11 -11.10
N VAL A 128 2.33 1.12 -11.56
CA VAL A 128 0.89 0.96 -11.83
C VAL A 128 0.66 -0.17 -12.83
N ALA A 129 1.41 -0.18 -13.94
CA ALA A 129 1.30 -1.24 -14.95
C ALA A 129 1.63 -2.62 -14.36
N ALA A 130 2.74 -2.74 -13.63
CA ALA A 130 3.13 -3.98 -12.96
C ALA A 130 2.07 -4.44 -11.94
N SER A 131 1.49 -3.53 -11.17
CA SER A 131 0.43 -3.83 -10.20
C SER A 131 -0.87 -4.26 -10.87
N VAL A 132 -1.25 -3.69 -12.01
CA VAL A 132 -2.42 -4.14 -12.78
C VAL A 132 -2.21 -5.56 -13.30
N VAL A 133 -1.04 -5.85 -13.88
CA VAL A 133 -0.69 -7.20 -14.34
C VAL A 133 -0.68 -8.19 -13.18
N GLY A 134 -0.05 -7.82 -12.06
CA GLY A 134 -0.03 -8.64 -10.85
C GLY A 134 -1.42 -8.91 -10.29
N LEU A 135 -2.31 -7.92 -10.29
CA LEU A 135 -3.70 -8.07 -9.84
C LEU A 135 -4.48 -9.01 -10.75
N ALA A 136 -4.33 -8.89 -12.07
CA ALA A 136 -4.96 -9.78 -13.04
C ALA A 136 -4.46 -11.23 -12.88
N ALA A 137 -3.14 -11.41 -12.74
CA ALA A 137 -2.53 -12.71 -12.49
C ALA A 137 -3.03 -13.33 -11.17
N LEU A 138 -3.15 -12.52 -10.12
CA LEU A 138 -3.66 -12.95 -8.82
C LEU A 138 -5.11 -13.42 -8.91
N VAL A 139 -5.99 -12.66 -9.58
CA VAL A 139 -7.38 -13.07 -9.79
C VAL A 139 -7.44 -14.36 -10.59
N ALA A 140 -6.67 -14.47 -11.68
CA ALA A 140 -6.61 -15.69 -12.49
C ALA A 140 -6.14 -16.91 -11.68
N ALA A 141 -5.08 -16.77 -10.88
CA ALA A 141 -4.56 -17.83 -10.02
C ALA A 141 -5.57 -18.25 -8.93
N ALA A 142 -6.26 -17.27 -8.32
CA ALA A 142 -7.29 -17.56 -7.32
C ALA A 142 -8.46 -18.35 -7.92
N LEU A 143 -8.94 -17.95 -9.11
CA LEU A 143 -9.99 -18.69 -9.81
C LEU A 143 -9.52 -20.10 -10.19
N ALA A 144 -8.31 -20.23 -10.73
CA ALA A 144 -7.73 -21.54 -11.04
C ALA A 144 -7.66 -22.45 -9.80
N ALA A 145 -7.22 -21.94 -8.65
CA ALA A 145 -7.14 -22.71 -7.41
C ALA A 145 -8.53 -23.11 -6.86
N LEU A 146 -9.56 -22.28 -7.05
CA LEU A 146 -10.92 -22.58 -6.59
C LEU A 146 -11.61 -23.63 -7.46
N PHE A 147 -11.34 -23.62 -8.78
CA PHE A 147 -11.99 -24.48 -9.78
C PHE A 147 -11.15 -25.67 -10.25
N ALA A 148 -9.91 -25.81 -9.77
CA ALA A 148 -9.15 -27.05 -9.83
C ALA A 148 -9.74 -28.12 -8.87
#